data_AF-A0A521QD14-F1
#
_entry.id   AF-A0A521QD14-F1
#
_cell.length_a   1.000
_cell.length_b   1.000
_cell.length_c   1.000
_cell.angle_alpha   90.00
_cell.angle_beta   90.00
_cell.angle_gamma   90.00
#
_symmetry.space_group_name_H-M   'P 1'
#
loop_
_entity.id
_entity.type
_entity.pdbx_description
1 polymer ?
#
loop_
_entity_poly.entity_id
_entity_poly.type
_entity_poly.pdbx_seq_one_letter_code
_entity_poly.pdbx_strand_id
1 'polypeptide(L)'
;MKFEWGEEKATLNLSKHGVAFEEATTVFSDDLSLTGNDPDHSRGEHRLITFGVSFAGRLLAVSHTERSGKIRIISARLATRAERKLTEVAKDEMRPEYRREDFGKMVRGKYAKKCKAASNVVVLEPAVAKAFPNGAAVNEALLGLLNIAKSAGLTQRVSTKRKAG
;
A
#
# COMPACT_ATOMS: atom_id res chain seq x y z
N MET A 1 -3.36 7.96 5.04
CA MET A 1 -2.01 7.63 5.52
C MET A 1 -1.02 8.23 4.54
N LYS A 2 0.13 8.75 5.00
CA LYS A 2 1.17 9.30 4.12
C LYS A 2 2.37 8.35 4.10
N PHE A 3 2.97 8.18 2.93
CA PHE A 3 4.15 7.37 2.71
C PHE A 3 5.32 8.26 2.32
N GLU A 4 6.53 7.89 2.76
CA GLU A 4 7.77 8.58 2.40
C GLU A 4 8.91 7.57 2.20
N TRP A 5 9.86 7.94 1.35
CA TRP A 5 11.09 7.20 1.08
C TRP A 5 12.15 8.13 0.50
N GLY A 6 13.40 7.68 0.40
CA GLY A 6 14.43 8.38 -0.37
C GLY A 6 14.43 7.91 -1.82
N GLU A 7 14.47 8.83 -2.78
CA GLU A 7 14.39 8.51 -4.21
C GLU A 7 15.51 7.60 -4.71
N GLU A 8 16.74 7.83 -4.26
CA GLU A 8 17.88 6.97 -4.56
C GLU A 8 17.63 5.55 -4.05
N LYS A 9 17.03 5.44 -2.86
CA LYS A 9 16.69 4.15 -2.26
C LYS A 9 15.57 3.43 -3.00
N ALA A 10 14.56 4.16 -3.47
CA ALA A 10 13.49 3.61 -4.30
C ALA A 10 14.03 3.04 -5.61
N THR A 11 14.91 3.80 -6.28
CA THR A 11 15.58 3.37 -7.51
C THR A 11 16.43 2.12 -7.29
N LEU A 12 17.25 2.10 -6.25
CA LEU A 12 18.07 0.94 -5.90
C LEU A 12 17.22 -0.28 -5.52
N ASN A 13 16.12 -0.07 -4.79
CA ASN A 13 15.20 -1.14 -4.41
C ASN A 13 14.51 -1.73 -5.65
N LEU A 14 14.04 -0.89 -6.56
CA LEU A 14 13.42 -1.33 -7.81
C LEU A 14 14.40 -2.16 -8.65
N SER A 15 15.63 -1.68 -8.81
CA SER A 15 16.68 -2.41 -9.55
C SER A 15 17.02 -3.75 -8.89
N LYS A 16 17.18 -3.78 -7.56
CA LYS A 16 17.60 -4.98 -6.83
C LYS A 16 16.48 -6.01 -6.64
N HIS A 17 15.23 -5.57 -6.50
CA HIS A 17 14.13 -6.42 -6.04
C HIS A 17 12.93 -6.47 -6.99
N GLY A 18 12.88 -5.67 -8.05
CA GLY A 18 11.77 -5.64 -9.01
C GLY A 18 10.44 -5.19 -8.41
N VAL A 19 10.50 -4.44 -7.30
CA VAL A 19 9.34 -3.92 -6.58
C VAL A 19 9.52 -2.42 -6.37
N ALA A 20 8.63 -1.64 -6.97
CA ALA A 20 8.54 -0.21 -6.78
C ALA A 20 7.92 0.10 -5.40
N PHE A 21 8.32 1.20 -4.77
CA PHE A 21 7.77 1.58 -3.46
C PHE A 21 6.31 2.01 -3.55
N GLU A 22 5.90 2.57 -4.68
CA GLU A 22 4.52 2.89 -5.02
C GLU A 22 3.64 1.63 -4.95
N GLU A 23 4.09 0.52 -5.54
CA GLU A 23 3.39 -0.74 -5.42
C GLU A 23 3.41 -1.25 -3.97
N ALA A 24 4.55 -1.14 -3.28
CA ALA A 24 4.67 -1.56 -1.90
C ALA A 24 3.69 -0.81 -0.96
N THR A 25 3.32 0.44 -1.26
CA THR A 25 2.29 1.17 -0.49
C THR A 25 0.93 0.47 -0.51
N THR A 26 0.62 -0.28 -1.57
CA THR A 26 -0.70 -0.92 -1.75
C THR A 26 -0.93 -2.05 -0.74
N VAL A 27 0.16 -2.71 -0.29
CA VAL A 27 0.15 -3.76 0.74
C VAL A 27 -0.49 -3.28 2.05
N PHE A 28 -0.34 -1.99 2.37
CA PHE A 28 -0.90 -1.41 3.58
C PHE A 28 -2.43 -1.28 3.54
N SER A 29 -3.04 -1.48 2.37
CA SER A 29 -4.50 -1.52 2.18
C SER A 29 -5.08 -2.93 2.24
N ASP A 30 -4.23 -3.97 2.30
CA ASP A 30 -4.64 -5.36 2.42
C ASP A 30 -5.13 -5.65 3.85
N ASP A 31 -6.39 -6.06 3.98
CA ASP A 31 -7.00 -6.43 5.28
C ASP A 31 -6.35 -7.67 5.89
N LEU A 32 -5.75 -8.53 5.06
CA LEU A 32 -5.09 -9.75 5.49
C LEU A 32 -3.59 -9.56 5.71
N SER A 33 -3.07 -8.35 5.49
CA SER A 33 -1.66 -8.04 5.74
C SER A 33 -1.25 -8.39 7.17
N LEU A 34 -0.03 -8.89 7.35
CA LEU A 34 0.54 -9.22 8.65
C LEU A 34 1.73 -8.31 8.93
N THR A 35 1.61 -7.47 9.97
CA THR A 35 2.71 -6.59 10.41
C THR A 35 3.32 -7.11 11.71
N GLY A 36 4.64 -7.27 11.75
CA GLY A 36 5.40 -7.61 12.95
C GLY A 36 6.70 -6.83 13.07
N ASN A 37 7.53 -7.20 14.04
CA ASN A 37 8.90 -6.71 14.14
C ASN A 37 9.71 -7.19 12.94
N ASP A 38 10.59 -6.34 12.43
CA ASP A 38 11.55 -6.72 11.39
C ASP A 38 12.80 -7.31 12.06
N PRO A 39 13.13 -8.60 11.86
CA PRO A 39 14.33 -9.22 12.42
C PRO A 39 15.64 -8.61 11.89
N ASP A 40 15.62 -8.02 10.70
CA ASP A 40 16.80 -7.44 10.04
C ASP A 40 17.09 -6.01 10.50
N HIS A 41 16.42 -5.51 11.55
CA HIS A 41 16.65 -4.15 11.99
C HIS A 41 18.02 -3.98 12.66
N SER A 42 18.63 -2.81 12.48
CA SER A 42 19.79 -2.40 13.26
C SER A 42 19.39 -2.11 14.72
N ARG A 43 20.27 -2.41 15.68
CA ARG A 43 20.03 -2.35 17.16
C ARG A 43 19.50 -1.01 17.72
N GLY A 44 19.34 0.03 16.91
CA GLY A 44 18.84 1.35 17.31
C GLY A 44 17.63 1.88 16.54
N GLU A 45 17.05 1.11 15.62
CA GLU A 45 15.87 1.55 14.85
C GLU A 45 14.77 0.49 14.87
N HIS A 46 13.65 0.79 15.53
CA HIS A 46 12.48 -0.08 15.55
C HIS A 46 11.83 -0.13 14.16
N ARG A 47 12.21 -1.13 13.36
CA ARG A 47 11.58 -1.40 12.07
C ARG A 47 10.52 -2.48 12.21
N LEU A 48 9.49 -2.31 11.41
CA LEU A 48 8.42 -3.27 11.25
C LEU A 48 8.53 -3.88 9.86
N ILE A 49 8.03 -5.09 9.72
CA ILE A 49 7.86 -5.74 8.43
C ILE A 49 6.39 -6.09 8.23
N THR A 50 5.86 -5.71 7.07
CA THR A 50 4.49 -6.02 6.66
C THR A 50 4.51 -6.97 5.48
N PHE A 51 3.84 -8.10 5.63
CA PHE A 51 3.56 -9.04 4.55
C PHE A 51 2.14 -8.82 4.06
N GLY A 52 1.93 -8.73 2.76
CA GLY A 52 0.58 -8.66 2.20
C GLY A 52 0.58 -8.58 0.68
N VAL A 53 -0.61 -8.66 0.10
CA VAL A 53 -0.80 -8.74 -1.34
C VAL A 53 -0.91 -7.34 -1.92
N SER A 54 -0.07 -7.02 -2.90
CA SER A 54 -0.16 -5.76 -3.64
C SER A 54 -1.36 -5.76 -4.60
N PHE A 55 -1.76 -4.60 -5.11
CA PHE A 55 -2.81 -4.54 -6.15
C PHE A 55 -2.43 -5.25 -7.45
N ALA A 56 -1.15 -5.53 -7.68
CA ALA A 56 -0.69 -6.38 -8.78
C ALA A 56 -0.82 -7.89 -8.48
N GLY A 57 -1.43 -8.27 -7.35
CA GLY A 57 -1.60 -9.66 -6.93
C GLY A 57 -0.32 -10.33 -6.43
N ARG A 58 0.72 -9.55 -6.11
CA ARG A 58 2.01 -10.08 -5.68
C ARG A 58 2.11 -10.04 -4.16
N LEU A 59 2.49 -11.15 -3.52
CA LEU A 59 2.80 -11.14 -2.10
C LEU A 59 4.15 -10.46 -1.87
N LEU A 60 4.16 -9.35 -1.14
CA LEU A 60 5.34 -8.55 -0.85
C LEU A 60 5.67 -8.59 0.64
N ALA A 61 6.97 -8.46 0.93
CA ALA A 61 7.50 -8.18 2.26
C ALA A 61 8.06 -6.74 2.26
N VAL A 62 7.50 -5.89 3.12
CA VAL A 62 7.80 -4.45 3.16
C VAL A 62 8.36 -4.06 4.52
N SER A 63 9.64 -3.71 4.56
CA SER A 63 10.28 -3.16 5.77
C SER A 63 10.03 -1.65 5.83
N HIS A 64 9.67 -1.16 7.02
CA HIS A 64 9.21 0.21 7.21
C HIS A 64 9.36 0.67 8.66
N THR A 65 9.31 1.98 8.86
CA THR A 65 9.15 2.59 10.18
C THR A 65 7.86 3.41 10.21
N GLU A 66 7.27 3.53 11.39
CA GLU A 66 6.11 4.38 11.65
C GLU A 66 6.56 5.56 12.51
N ARG A 67 6.47 6.78 11.97
CA ARG A 67 6.86 8.02 12.68
C ARG A 67 5.80 9.09 12.47
N SER A 68 5.25 9.64 13.55
CA SER A 68 4.28 10.74 13.51
C SER A 68 3.11 10.53 12.54
N GLY A 69 2.58 9.31 12.46
CA GLY A 69 1.47 8.95 11.56
C GLY A 69 1.85 8.79 10.07
N LYS A 70 3.14 8.82 9.74
CA LYS A 70 3.68 8.50 8.42
C LYS A 70 4.37 7.15 8.42
N ILE A 71 4.33 6.48 7.27
CA ILE A 71 5.08 5.26 7.02
C ILE A 71 6.28 5.60 6.14
N ARG A 72 7.49 5.39 6.66
CA ARG A 72 8.71 5.47 5.86
C ARG A 72 9.10 4.08 5.37
N ILE A 73 9.03 3.86 4.06
CA ILE A 73 9.41 2.58 3.45
C ILE A 73 10.94 2.51 3.38
N ILE A 74 11.48 1.36 3.82
CA ILE A 74 12.91 1.10 3.90
C ILE A 74 13.33 0.12 2.82
N SER A 75 12.57 -0.94 2.59
CA SER A 75 12.78 -1.90 1.50
C SER A 75 11.48 -2.60 1.16
N ALA A 76 11.39 -3.08 -0.08
CA ALA A 76 10.26 -3.86 -0.56
C ALA A 76 10.76 -4.95 -1.50
N ARG A 77 10.32 -6.19 -1.29
CA ARG A 77 10.70 -7.33 -2.13
C ARG A 77 9.54 -8.31 -2.23
N LEU A 78 9.63 -9.21 -3.19
CA LEU A 78 8.77 -10.40 -3.20
C LEU A 78 8.97 -11.19 -1.91
N ALA A 79 7.85 -11.67 -1.37
CA ALA A 79 7.87 -12.64 -0.30
C ALA A 79 8.49 -13.95 -0.82
N THR A 80 9.41 -14.50 -0.03
CA THR A 80 9.99 -15.83 -0.26
C THR A 80 8.91 -16.90 -0.19
N ARG A 81 9.19 -18.09 -0.74
CA ARG A 81 8.28 -19.24 -0.64
C ARG A 81 7.91 -19.55 0.82
N ALA A 82 8.90 -19.38 1.68
CA ALA A 82 8.79 -19.50 3.12
C ALA A 82 7.78 -18.50 3.73
N GLU A 83 7.95 -17.21 3.44
CA GLU A 83 7.07 -16.16 3.95
C GLU A 83 5.64 -16.24 3.39
N ARG A 84 5.43 -16.82 2.20
CA ARG A 84 4.09 -17.08 1.66
C ARG A 84 3.28 -18.04 2.53
N LYS A 85 3.93 -19.05 3.12
CA LYS A 85 3.28 -19.97 4.07
C LYS A 85 2.90 -19.27 5.38
N LEU A 86 3.57 -18.18 5.75
CA LEU A 86 3.21 -17.42 6.96
C LEU A 86 1.85 -16.72 6.82
N THR A 87 1.51 -16.28 5.60
CA THR A 87 0.21 -15.65 5.30
C THR A 87 -0.92 -16.66 5.11
N GLU A 88 -0.59 -17.89 4.69
CA GLU A 88 -1.53 -19.02 4.56
C GLU A 88 -1.31 -20.04 5.69
N VAL A 89 -1.95 -19.81 6.84
CA VAL A 89 -2.11 -20.73 7.99
C VAL A 89 -1.43 -22.11 7.86
N ALA A 90 -0.10 -22.20 8.01
CA ALA A 90 0.62 -23.45 8.30
C ALA A 90 2.06 -23.19 8.79
N LYS A 91 2.48 -23.95 9.80
CA LYS A 91 3.83 -23.99 10.38
C LYS A 91 4.82 -24.60 9.37
N ASP A 92 6.07 -24.16 9.46
CA ASP A 92 7.23 -24.60 8.66
C ASP A 92 7.23 -24.21 7.18
N GLU A 93 7.78 -23.02 6.94
CA GLU A 93 9.18 -22.89 6.52
C GLU A 93 9.42 -21.39 6.44
N MET A 94 10.34 -20.85 7.22
CA MET A 94 10.82 -19.48 7.03
C MET A 94 12.14 -19.53 6.27
N ARG A 95 12.73 -18.37 5.97
CA ARG A 95 14.17 -18.33 5.69
C ARG A 95 14.87 -19.19 6.75
N PRO A 96 15.80 -20.10 6.40
CA PRO A 96 16.43 -20.98 7.40
C PRO A 96 16.95 -20.22 8.63
N GLU A 97 17.36 -18.97 8.42
CA GLU A 97 17.85 -18.04 9.42
C GLU A 97 16.77 -17.38 10.32
N TYR A 98 15.49 -17.37 9.94
CA TYR A 98 14.42 -16.72 10.71
C TYR A 98 13.51 -17.70 11.44
N ARG A 99 13.13 -17.34 12.66
CA ARG A 99 12.16 -18.05 13.50
C ARG A 99 10.90 -17.21 13.69
N ARG A 100 9.74 -17.88 13.82
CA ARG A 100 8.44 -17.20 13.92
C ARG A 100 8.42 -16.15 15.02
N GLU A 101 9.15 -16.45 16.09
CA GLU A 101 9.36 -15.64 17.28
C GLU A 101 10.07 -14.31 16.99
N ASP A 102 10.94 -14.26 15.97
CA ASP A 102 11.72 -13.05 15.63
C ASP A 102 10.82 -11.89 15.19
N PHE A 103 9.66 -12.21 14.62
CA PHE A 103 8.67 -11.23 14.18
C PHE A 103 7.82 -10.68 15.33
N GLY A 104 7.96 -11.22 16.54
CA GLY A 104 7.12 -10.89 17.68
C GLY A 104 5.62 -11.13 17.40
N LYS A 105 4.77 -10.37 18.09
CA LYS A 105 3.33 -10.43 17.86
C LYS A 105 2.99 -9.77 16.53
N MET A 106 2.56 -10.58 15.56
CA MET A 106 2.02 -10.05 14.31
C MET A 106 0.58 -9.55 14.48
N VAL A 107 0.29 -8.41 13.87
CA VAL A 107 -1.02 -7.78 13.83
C VAL A 107 -1.57 -7.86 12.41
N ARG A 108 -2.75 -8.47 12.26
CA ARG A 108 -3.46 -8.53 10.98
C ARG A 108 -4.10 -7.18 10.64
N GLY A 109 -3.94 -6.73 9.39
CA GLY A 109 -4.59 -5.55 8.84
C GLY A 109 -4.26 -4.25 9.59
N LYS A 110 -3.08 -4.17 10.22
CA LYS A 110 -2.70 -3.06 11.14
C LYS A 110 -2.99 -1.68 10.54
N TYR A 111 -2.78 -1.54 9.24
CA TYR A 111 -2.90 -0.27 8.52
C TYR A 111 -4.11 -0.18 7.59
N ALA A 112 -4.80 -1.30 7.31
CA ALA A 112 -5.81 -1.40 6.26
C ALA A 112 -6.93 -0.36 6.41
N LYS A 113 -7.49 -0.22 7.63
CA LYS A 113 -8.53 0.79 7.92
C LYS A 113 -8.05 2.23 7.66
N LYS A 114 -6.81 2.57 8.05
CA LYS A 114 -6.25 3.93 7.89
C LYS A 114 -5.87 4.23 6.43
N CYS A 115 -5.48 3.22 5.66
CA CYS A 115 -5.21 3.35 4.23
C CYS A 115 -6.50 3.54 3.45
N LYS A 116 -7.53 2.71 3.71
CA LYS A 116 -8.85 2.82 3.08
C LYS A 116 -9.57 4.13 3.43
N ALA A 117 -9.51 4.58 4.68
CA ALA A 117 -10.12 5.85 5.08
C ALA A 117 -9.45 7.08 4.46
N ALA A 118 -8.22 6.95 3.96
CA ALA A 118 -7.44 8.05 3.39
C ALA A 118 -7.25 7.96 1.87
N SER A 119 -7.70 6.87 1.25
CA SER A 119 -7.54 6.62 -0.16
C SER A 119 -8.86 6.14 -0.73
N ASN A 120 -9.49 6.96 -1.57
CA ASN A 120 -10.58 6.53 -2.44
C ASN A 120 -9.99 5.63 -3.54
N VAL A 121 -9.39 4.49 -3.19
CA VAL A 121 -8.94 3.51 -4.19
C VAL A 121 -10.18 2.84 -4.77
N VAL A 122 -10.43 3.11 -6.04
CA VAL A 122 -11.41 2.37 -6.84
C VAL A 122 -10.65 1.33 -7.64
N VAL A 123 -10.96 0.06 -7.42
CA VAL A 123 -10.45 -1.03 -8.28
C VAL A 123 -11.16 -0.89 -9.62
N LEU A 124 -10.40 -0.61 -10.67
CA LEU A 124 -10.92 -0.48 -12.03
C LEU A 124 -11.07 -1.87 -12.66
N GLU A 125 -12.12 -2.05 -13.47
CA GLU A 125 -12.24 -3.25 -14.29
C GLU A 125 -11.03 -3.39 -15.23
N PRO A 126 -10.62 -4.61 -15.61
CA PRO A 126 -9.45 -4.83 -16.46
C PRO A 126 -9.47 -4.03 -17.78
N ALA A 127 -10.65 -3.87 -18.38
CA ALA A 127 -10.82 -3.07 -19.59
C ALA A 127 -10.52 -1.58 -19.36
N VAL A 128 -10.92 -1.04 -18.20
CA VAL A 128 -10.71 0.36 -17.82
C VAL A 128 -9.24 0.59 -17.43
N ALA A 129 -8.63 -0.33 -16.70
CA ALA A 129 -7.20 -0.26 -16.36
C ALA A 129 -6.29 -0.32 -17.61
N LYS A 130 -6.70 -1.07 -18.64
CA LYS A 130 -6.00 -1.10 -19.93
C LYS A 130 -6.12 0.23 -20.69
N ALA A 131 -7.27 0.88 -20.60
CA ALA A 131 -7.52 2.16 -21.26
C ALA A 131 -6.81 3.33 -20.58
N PHE A 132 -6.66 3.30 -19.25
CA PHE A 132 -6.05 4.36 -18.48
C PHE A 132 -4.85 3.83 -17.67
N PRO A 133 -3.62 3.96 -18.19
CA PRO A 133 -2.44 3.34 -17.59
C PRO A 133 -2.00 3.98 -16.26
N ASN A 134 -2.52 5.17 -15.91
CA ASN A 134 -2.21 5.85 -14.66
C ASN A 134 -3.36 6.76 -14.19
N GLY A 135 -3.27 7.20 -12.92
CA GLY A 135 -4.29 8.05 -12.30
C GLY A 135 -4.38 9.46 -12.89
N ALA A 136 -3.32 10.00 -13.49
CA ALA A 136 -3.38 11.30 -14.15
C ALA A 136 -4.30 11.24 -15.38
N ALA A 137 -4.17 10.20 -16.21
CA ALA A 137 -5.03 9.96 -17.36
C ALA A 137 -6.51 9.76 -16.97
N VAL A 138 -6.76 9.03 -15.87
CA VAL A 138 -8.12 8.88 -15.32
C VAL A 138 -8.68 10.24 -14.90
N ASN A 139 -7.91 11.03 -14.15
CA ASN A 139 -8.37 12.32 -13.64
C ASN A 139 -8.62 13.32 -14.77
N GLU A 140 -7.77 13.37 -15.79
CA GLU A 140 -7.98 14.21 -16.98
C GLU A 140 -9.28 13.85 -17.70
N ALA A 141 -9.53 12.55 -17.91
CA ALA A 141 -10.76 12.08 -18.55
C ALA A 141 -12.01 12.45 -17.72
N LEU A 142 -11.97 12.23 -16.40
CA LEU A 142 -13.08 12.57 -15.51
C LEU A 142 -13.32 14.08 -15.43
N LEU A 143 -12.27 14.90 -15.40
CA LEU A 143 -12.37 16.36 -15.43
C LEU A 143 -12.97 16.84 -16.77
N GLY A 144 -12.58 16.21 -17.88
CA GLY A 144 -13.20 16.45 -19.19
C GLY A 144 -14.70 16.16 -19.17
N LEU A 145 -15.12 15.00 -18.66
CA LEU A 145 -16.54 14.65 -18.49
C LEU A 145 -17.28 15.65 -17.60
N LEU A 146 -16.64 16.09 -16.51
CA LEU A 146 -17.22 17.08 -15.61
C LEU A 146 -17.44 18.43 -16.31
N ASN A 147 -16.52 18.84 -17.16
CA ASN A 147 -16.67 20.07 -17.96
C ASN A 147 -17.81 19.93 -18.98
N ILE A 148 -17.91 18.80 -19.67
CA ILE A 148 -19.03 18.50 -20.58
C ILE A 148 -20.36 18.56 -19.84
N ALA A 149 -20.44 17.90 -18.68
CA ALA A 149 -21.65 17.87 -17.85
C ALA A 149 -22.03 19.28 -17.32
N LYS A 150 -21.05 20.14 -17.02
CA LYS A 150 -21.30 21.55 -16.66
C LYS A 150 -21.83 22.34 -17.85
N SER A 151 -21.22 22.21 -19.03
CA SER A 151 -21.68 22.90 -20.24
C SER A 151 -23.07 22.44 -20.71
N ALA A 152 -23.43 21.18 -20.45
CA ALA A 152 -24.75 20.64 -20.74
C ALA A 152 -25.81 20.94 -19.66
N GLY A 153 -25.46 21.67 -18.59
CA GLY A 153 -26.39 22.00 -17.50
C GLY A 153 -26.81 20.82 -16.63
N LEU A 154 -26.12 19.66 -16.75
CA LEU A 154 -26.47 18.40 -16.07
C LEU A 154 -25.98 18.33 -14.61
N THR A 155 -25.18 19.30 -14.18
CA THR A 155 -24.69 19.37 -12.79
C THR A 155 -25.18 20.65 -12.12
N GLN A 156 -26.22 20.53 -11.28
CA GLN A 156 -26.61 21.63 -10.39
C GLN A 156 -25.63 21.75 -9.22
N ARG A 157 -25.23 22.98 -8.92
CA ARG A 157 -24.50 23.35 -7.71
C ARG A 157 -25.43 23.09 -6.52
N VAL A 158 -25.16 22.07 -5.70
CA VAL A 158 -25.81 21.93 -4.40
C VAL A 158 -25.42 23.15 -3.57
N SER A 159 -26.29 24.15 -3.50
CA SER A 159 -26.11 25.26 -2.59
C SER A 159 -26.38 24.74 -1.18
N THR A 160 -25.31 24.53 -0.41
CA THR A 160 -25.41 24.35 1.03
C THR A 160 -25.92 25.66 1.62
N LYS A 161 -27.23 25.77 1.83
CA LYS A 161 -27.82 26.76 2.75
C LYS A 161 -27.28 26.45 4.15
N ARG A 162 -26.30 27.24 4.61
CA ARG A 162 -26.06 27.42 6.05
C ARG A 162 -27.34 28.04 6.63
N LYS A 163 -28.15 27.23 7.32
CA LYS A 163 -29.10 27.74 8.31
C LYS A 163 -28.27 28.23 9.49
N ALA A 164 -28.20 29.55 9.66
CA ALA A 164 -27.95 30.14 10.97
C ALA A 164 -29.21 29.89 11.82
N GLY A 165 -28.99 29.30 12.98
CA GLY A 165 -29.95 29.08 14.05
C GLY A 165 -29.15 28.93 15.34
#